data_AF-A0A9E4XKF4-F1
#
_entry.id   AF-A0A9E4XKF4-F1
#
_cell.length_a   1.000
_cell.length_b   1.000
_cell.length_c   1.000
_cell.angle_alpha   90.00
_cell.angle_beta   90.00
_cell.angle_gamma   90.00
#
_symmetry.space_group_name_H-M   'P 1'
#
loop_
_entity.id
_entity.type
_entity.pdbx_description
1 polymer ?
#
loop_
_entity_poly.entity_id
_entity_poly.type
_entity_poly.pdbx_seq_one_letter_code
_entity_poly.pdbx_strand_id
1 'polypeptide(L)'
;MNDSPLEVVAELILLLSIILIAAKIGGEISERYLKIPPVLGELVAGILISPFLLGGIHWFGGGAVFELPLGETQGLPVEPQLFFVAQVAAVILLFEAGLETDRQQFMKYVRPATAVAAGGVVLPFAMGFGATIMLGFASLESIQAMLPALFVGSIMTATSVGITARVLADIRRLDSPEGVTVLAGAVIDDVLGIIILAVIVGIAEGDEVTAGSIGFVFLKAVGFWLGLMIIGSLVSGYISRA
;
A
#
# COMPACT_ATOMS: atom_id res chain seq x y z
N MET A 1 23.24 20.53 11.11
CA MET A 1 24.16 19.77 10.25
C MET A 1 23.60 19.90 8.84
N ASN A 2 24.28 20.65 7.99
CA ASN A 2 23.96 20.65 6.55
C ASN A 2 24.92 19.63 5.96
N ASP A 3 24.49 18.38 5.90
CA ASP A 3 25.26 17.35 5.19
C ASP A 3 25.46 17.84 3.76
N SER A 4 26.67 17.67 3.24
CA SER A 4 26.93 18.14 1.88
C SER A 4 26.01 17.38 0.92
N PRO A 5 25.49 18.01 -0.16
CA PRO A 5 24.64 17.28 -1.12
C PRO A 5 25.31 16.00 -1.67
N LEU A 6 26.64 15.98 -1.70
CA LEU A 6 27.43 14.81 -2.10
C LEU A 6 27.29 13.65 -1.09
N GLU A 7 27.29 13.96 0.21
CA GLU A 7 27.18 12.99 1.29
C GLU A 7 25.81 12.31 1.29
N VAL A 8 24.74 13.10 1.18
CA VAL A 8 23.36 12.59 1.06
C VAL A 8 23.21 11.68 -0.16
N VAL A 9 23.78 12.07 -1.30
CA VAL A 9 23.73 11.25 -2.52
C VAL A 9 24.54 9.97 -2.37
N ALA A 10 25.74 10.04 -1.78
CA ALA A 10 26.59 8.88 -1.56
C ALA A 10 25.94 7.86 -0.61
N GLU A 11 25.34 8.35 0.48
CA GLU A 11 24.59 7.55 1.43
C GLU A 11 23.38 6.88 0.77
N LEU A 12 22.56 7.64 0.04
CA LEU A 12 21.40 7.07 -0.66
C LEU A 12 21.81 5.98 -1.67
N ILE A 13 22.88 6.20 -2.44
CA ILE A 13 23.41 5.20 -3.38
C ILE A 13 23.88 3.95 -2.64
N LEU A 14 24.54 4.10 -1.49
CA LEU A 14 24.98 2.98 -0.66
C LEU A 14 23.79 2.17 -0.15
N LEU A 15 22.78 2.83 0.43
CA LEU A 15 21.57 2.19 0.95
C LEU A 15 20.82 1.44 -0.16
N LEU A 16 20.62 2.08 -1.31
CA LEU A 16 19.98 1.45 -2.48
C LEU A 16 20.78 0.25 -2.98
N SER A 17 22.11 0.33 -3.01
CA SER A 17 22.97 -0.79 -3.43
C SER A 17 22.80 -2.00 -2.50
N ILE A 18 22.78 -1.76 -1.18
CA ILE A 18 22.58 -2.80 -0.17
C ILE A 18 21.19 -3.41 -0.30
N ILE A 19 20.15 -2.59 -0.43
CA ILE A 19 18.76 -3.03 -0.63
C ILE A 19 18.64 -3.90 -1.89
N LEU A 20 19.20 -3.45 -3.01
CA LEU A 20 19.14 -4.19 -4.28
C LEU A 20 19.86 -5.54 -4.20
N ILE A 21 21.03 -5.60 -3.58
CA ILE A 21 21.77 -6.85 -3.38
C ILE A 21 20.96 -7.80 -2.48
N ALA A 22 20.48 -7.31 -1.33
CA ALA A 22 19.70 -8.11 -0.39
C ALA A 22 18.40 -8.62 -1.03
N ALA A 23 17.67 -7.74 -1.72
CA ALA A 23 16.46 -8.08 -2.46
C ALA A 23 16.74 -9.12 -3.55
N LYS A 24 17.82 -8.95 -4.33
CA LYS A 24 18.18 -9.92 -5.38
C LYS A 24 18.50 -11.30 -4.80
N ILE A 25 19.23 -11.36 -3.70
CA ILE A 25 19.54 -12.61 -2.99
C ILE A 25 18.25 -13.24 -2.45
N GLY A 26 17.41 -12.46 -1.78
CA GLY A 26 16.13 -12.92 -1.22
C GLY A 26 15.19 -13.46 -2.30
N GLY A 27 15.03 -12.71 -3.39
CA GLY A 27 14.21 -13.10 -4.55
C GLY A 27 14.71 -14.37 -5.22
N GLU A 28 16.02 -14.49 -5.47
CA GLU A 28 16.62 -15.70 -6.04
C GLU A 28 16.45 -16.92 -5.11
N ILE A 29 16.58 -16.73 -3.80
CA ILE A 29 16.36 -17.80 -2.82
C ILE A 29 14.91 -18.30 -2.90
N SER A 30 13.95 -17.36 -2.87
CA SER A 30 12.52 -17.65 -2.95
C SER A 30 12.15 -18.37 -4.24
N GLU A 31 12.58 -17.87 -5.38
CA GLU A 31 12.23 -18.45 -6.68
C GLU A 31 12.94 -19.80 -6.91
N ARG A 32 14.25 -19.86 -6.66
CA ARG A 32 15.06 -21.01 -7.04
C ARG A 32 14.94 -22.18 -6.07
N TYR A 33 14.94 -21.90 -4.76
CA TYR A 33 15.00 -22.94 -3.73
C TYR A 33 13.64 -23.21 -3.09
N LEU A 34 12.85 -22.16 -2.81
CA LEU A 34 11.56 -22.31 -2.13
C LEU A 34 10.37 -22.48 -3.10
N LYS A 35 10.55 -22.15 -4.39
CA LYS A 35 9.50 -22.21 -5.43
C LYS A 35 8.27 -21.35 -5.10
N ILE A 36 8.51 -20.17 -4.52
CA ILE A 36 7.49 -19.16 -4.20
C ILE A 36 7.80 -17.85 -4.95
N PRO A 37 6.83 -16.91 -5.08
CA PRO A 37 7.05 -15.64 -5.76
C PRO A 37 8.25 -14.86 -5.18
N PRO A 38 9.12 -14.29 -6.03
CA PRO A 38 10.36 -13.63 -5.61
C PRO A 38 10.11 -12.43 -4.68
N VAL A 39 9.02 -11.68 -4.89
CA VAL A 39 8.63 -10.54 -4.03
C VAL A 39 8.57 -10.89 -2.55
N LEU A 40 8.18 -12.13 -2.19
CA LEU A 40 8.17 -12.56 -0.79
C LEU A 40 9.57 -12.62 -0.19
N GLY A 41 10.56 -13.08 -0.97
CA GLY A 41 11.96 -13.10 -0.55
C GLY A 41 12.55 -11.71 -0.42
N GLU A 42 12.18 -10.80 -1.31
CA GLU A 42 12.59 -9.39 -1.25
C GLU A 42 12.06 -8.67 -0.02
N LEU A 43 10.78 -8.89 0.32
CA LEU A 43 10.17 -8.35 1.55
C LEU A 43 10.86 -8.89 2.81
N VAL A 44 11.13 -10.19 2.85
CA VAL A 44 11.87 -10.81 3.97
C VAL A 44 13.29 -10.24 4.06
N ALA A 45 13.99 -10.08 2.93
CA ALA A 45 15.30 -9.46 2.90
C ALA A 45 15.27 -8.02 3.44
N GLY A 46 14.26 -7.23 3.05
CA GLY A 46 14.03 -5.88 3.57
C GLY A 46 13.80 -5.86 5.09
N ILE A 47 13.00 -6.79 5.62
CA ILE A 47 12.81 -6.93 7.07
C ILE A 47 14.13 -7.27 7.76
N LEU A 48 14.91 -8.22 7.22
CA LEU A 48 16.19 -8.64 7.80
C LEU A 48 17.23 -7.52 7.85
N ILE A 49 17.33 -6.70 6.81
CA ILE A 49 18.28 -5.56 6.77
C ILE A 49 17.74 -4.29 7.43
N SER A 50 16.50 -4.30 7.93
CA SER A 50 15.89 -3.14 8.58
C SER A 50 16.67 -2.68 9.81
N PRO A 51 16.48 -1.43 10.27
CA PRO A 51 17.10 -0.95 11.51
C PRO A 51 16.68 -1.72 12.76
N PHE A 52 15.57 -2.48 12.70
CA PHE A 52 15.12 -3.32 13.81
C PHE A 52 15.82 -4.69 13.88
N LEU A 53 16.61 -5.05 12.87
CA LEU A 53 17.37 -6.29 12.78
C LEU A 53 18.83 -6.02 12.40
N LEU A 54 19.33 -6.54 11.26
CA LEU A 54 20.76 -6.52 10.93
C LEU A 54 21.27 -5.10 10.60
N GLY A 55 20.40 -4.23 10.08
CA GLY A 55 20.76 -2.87 9.67
C GLY A 55 21.09 -1.96 10.85
N GLY A 56 20.44 -2.19 11.99
CA GLY A 56 20.65 -1.42 13.22
C GLY A 56 21.83 -1.89 14.08
N ILE A 57 22.52 -2.96 13.67
CA ILE A 57 23.70 -3.45 14.39
C ILE A 57 24.92 -2.60 14.00
N HIS A 58 25.64 -2.11 15.01
CA HIS A 58 26.90 -1.41 14.83
C HIS A 58 28.01 -2.42 14.53
N TRP A 59 28.42 -2.51 13.26
CA TRP A 59 29.43 -3.46 12.82
C TRP A 59 30.83 -2.83 12.92
N PHE A 60 31.78 -3.55 13.55
CA PHE A 60 33.21 -3.24 13.55
C PHE A 60 33.61 -1.83 14.01
N GLY A 61 32.83 -1.22 14.91
CA GLY A 61 33.06 0.15 15.38
C GLY A 61 32.65 1.25 14.39
N GLY A 62 32.04 0.88 13.25
CA GLY A 62 31.26 1.78 12.40
C GLY A 62 29.83 1.98 12.95
N GLY A 63 29.15 3.01 12.43
CA GLY A 63 27.72 3.25 12.67
C GLY A 63 26.83 2.11 12.15
N ALA A 64 25.54 2.18 12.42
CA ALA A 64 24.61 1.22 11.83
C ALA A 64 24.44 1.51 10.32
N VAL A 65 24.12 0.49 9.54
CA VAL A 65 23.91 0.62 8.09
C VAL A 65 22.57 1.28 7.80
N PHE A 66 21.55 0.93 8.60
CA PHE A 66 20.26 1.60 8.62
C PHE A 66 20.04 2.04 10.06
N GLU A 67 20.04 3.35 10.28
CA GLU A 67 19.78 3.91 11.60
C GLU A 67 18.33 4.35 11.70
N LEU A 68 17.72 4.16 12.87
CA LEU A 68 16.45 4.81 13.14
C LEU A 68 16.69 6.32 13.12
N PRO A 69 16.00 7.09 12.27
CA PRO A 69 16.23 8.51 12.22
C PRO A 69 15.91 9.12 13.60
N LEU A 70 16.92 9.67 14.26
CA LEU A 70 16.77 10.35 15.55
C LEU A 70 16.32 11.80 15.28
N GLY A 71 14.99 12.04 15.28
CA GLY A 71 14.43 13.39 15.08
C GLY A 71 12.92 13.42 14.83
N GLU A 72 12.38 14.59 14.45
CA GLU A 72 10.97 14.80 14.03
C GLU A 72 10.62 14.12 12.69
N THR A 73 11.28 13.03 12.33
CA THR A 73 10.78 12.15 11.28
C THR A 73 9.47 11.54 11.79
N GLN A 74 8.38 11.76 11.05
CA GLN A 74 6.99 11.50 11.41
C GLN A 74 6.66 10.00 11.64
N GLY A 75 7.38 9.32 12.53
CA GLY A 75 7.24 7.89 12.81
C GLY A 75 7.77 6.97 11.70
N LEU A 76 8.51 7.48 10.71
CA LEU A 76 9.08 6.66 9.62
C LEU A 76 10.38 5.98 10.08
N PRO A 77 10.53 4.66 9.90
CA PRO A 77 11.74 3.93 10.30
C PRO A 77 12.87 3.99 9.25
N VAL A 78 12.83 4.95 8.32
CA VAL A 78 13.79 5.09 7.20
C VAL A 78 14.01 6.57 6.86
N GLU A 79 15.09 6.88 6.14
CA GLU A 79 15.39 8.24 5.71
C GLU A 79 14.33 8.77 4.71
N PRO A 80 13.96 10.07 4.78
CA PRO A 80 12.92 10.63 3.90
C PRO A 80 13.20 10.47 2.40
N GLN A 81 14.47 10.52 1.99
CA GLN A 81 14.89 10.36 0.59
C GLN A 81 14.66 8.94 0.12
N LEU A 82 14.96 7.93 0.96
CA LEU A 82 14.69 6.53 0.65
C LEU A 82 13.19 6.26 0.61
N PHE A 83 12.42 6.83 1.55
CA PHE A 83 10.96 6.75 1.52
C PHE A 83 10.37 7.33 0.23
N PHE A 84 10.86 8.49 -0.23
CA PHE A 84 10.45 9.07 -1.49
C PHE A 84 10.72 8.13 -2.68
N VAL A 85 11.93 7.56 -2.78
CA VAL A 85 12.27 6.59 -3.83
C VAL A 85 11.35 5.37 -3.78
N ALA A 86 11.04 4.85 -2.59
CA ALA A 86 10.13 3.73 -2.42
C ALA A 86 8.70 4.05 -2.88
N GLN A 87 8.20 5.27 -2.61
CA GLN A 87 6.89 5.72 -3.10
C GLN A 87 6.85 5.81 -4.63
N VAL A 88 7.90 6.37 -5.25
CA VAL A 88 8.01 6.41 -6.72
C VAL A 88 8.03 4.99 -7.29
N ALA A 89 8.80 4.07 -6.69
CA ALA A 89 8.84 2.68 -7.12
C ALA A 89 7.48 1.99 -7.01
N ALA A 90 6.72 2.24 -5.93
CA ALA A 90 5.37 1.70 -5.75
C ALA A 90 4.39 2.22 -6.81
N VAL A 91 4.46 3.51 -7.16
CA VAL A 91 3.65 4.10 -8.24
C VAL A 91 3.98 3.46 -9.59
N ILE A 92 5.27 3.28 -9.90
CA ILE A 92 5.70 2.62 -11.15
C ILE A 92 5.21 1.18 -11.20
N LEU A 93 5.33 0.42 -10.10
CA LEU A 93 4.85 -0.96 -10.01
C LEU A 93 3.34 -1.07 -10.28
N LEU A 94 2.54 -0.21 -9.65
CA LEU A 94 1.09 -0.21 -9.86
C LEU A 94 0.71 0.24 -11.27
N PHE A 95 1.48 1.17 -11.85
CA PHE A 95 1.30 1.59 -13.22
C PHE A 95 1.60 0.46 -14.20
N GLU A 96 2.70 -0.27 -14.02
CA GLU A 96 3.05 -1.45 -14.82
C GLU A 96 1.96 -2.54 -14.75
N ALA A 97 1.50 -2.88 -13.54
CA ALA A 97 0.39 -3.81 -13.36
C ALA A 97 -0.89 -3.34 -14.08
N GLY A 98 -1.17 -2.03 -14.07
CA GLY A 98 -2.28 -1.44 -14.80
C GLY A 98 -2.12 -1.52 -16.33
N LEU A 99 -0.89 -1.44 -16.84
CA LEU A 99 -0.60 -1.59 -18.27
C LEU A 99 -0.70 -3.04 -18.75
N GLU A 100 -0.36 -4.02 -17.90
CA GLU A 100 -0.49 -5.44 -18.22
C GLU A 100 -1.94 -5.93 -18.21
N THR A 101 -2.85 -5.24 -17.50
CA THR A 101 -4.24 -5.68 -17.31
C THR A 101 -5.10 -5.50 -18.57
N ASP A 102 -5.74 -6.56 -19.05
CA ASP A 102 -6.74 -6.46 -20.12
C ASP A 102 -7.99 -5.65 -19.70
N ARG A 103 -8.16 -4.47 -20.31
CA ARG A 103 -9.29 -3.56 -20.06
C ARG A 103 -10.66 -4.19 -20.31
N GLN A 104 -10.81 -5.01 -21.36
CA GLN A 104 -12.11 -5.62 -21.69
C GLN A 104 -12.49 -6.66 -20.64
N GLN A 105 -11.52 -7.46 -20.20
CA GLN A 105 -11.72 -8.39 -19.10
C GLN A 105 -12.02 -7.63 -17.80
N PHE A 106 -11.29 -6.56 -17.49
CA PHE A 106 -11.54 -5.72 -16.32
C PHE A 106 -12.99 -5.22 -16.28
N MET A 107 -13.49 -4.68 -17.38
CA MET A 107 -14.89 -4.21 -17.47
C MET A 107 -15.91 -5.33 -17.35
N LYS A 108 -15.58 -6.55 -17.79
CA LYS A 108 -16.44 -7.72 -17.66
C LYS A 108 -16.57 -8.18 -16.19
N TYR A 109 -15.49 -8.08 -15.41
CA TYR A 109 -15.43 -8.60 -14.03
C TYR A 109 -15.66 -7.55 -12.93
N VAL A 110 -15.93 -6.29 -13.29
CA VAL A 110 -16.19 -5.22 -12.30
C VAL A 110 -17.34 -5.52 -11.34
N ARG A 111 -18.39 -6.23 -11.80
CA ARG A 111 -19.54 -6.60 -10.97
C ARG A 111 -19.19 -7.65 -9.90
N PRO A 112 -18.61 -8.81 -10.26
CA PRO A 112 -18.04 -9.73 -9.26
C PRO A 112 -17.05 -9.03 -8.31
N ALA A 113 -16.18 -8.19 -8.85
CA ALA A 113 -15.19 -7.46 -8.08
C ALA A 113 -15.82 -6.53 -7.02
N THR A 114 -16.95 -5.87 -7.35
CA THR A 114 -17.68 -5.04 -6.38
C THR A 114 -18.22 -5.87 -5.21
N ALA A 115 -18.71 -7.08 -5.48
CA ALA A 115 -19.20 -7.97 -4.42
C ALA A 115 -18.06 -8.46 -3.52
N VAL A 116 -16.90 -8.79 -4.13
CA VAL A 116 -15.69 -9.17 -3.40
C VAL A 116 -15.19 -8.02 -2.53
N ALA A 117 -15.09 -6.80 -3.09
CA ALA A 117 -14.71 -5.59 -2.38
C ALA A 117 -15.66 -5.28 -1.20
N ALA A 118 -16.97 -5.30 -1.43
CA ALA A 118 -17.95 -5.08 -0.37
C ALA A 118 -17.83 -6.11 0.77
N GLY A 119 -17.60 -7.39 0.44
CA GLY A 119 -17.33 -8.42 1.43
C GLY A 119 -16.00 -8.21 2.17
N GLY A 120 -14.95 -7.86 1.43
CA GLY A 120 -13.60 -7.55 1.93
C GLY A 120 -13.51 -6.29 2.78
N VAL A 121 -14.47 -5.39 2.67
CA VAL A 121 -14.61 -4.23 3.55
C VAL A 121 -15.48 -4.57 4.75
N VAL A 122 -16.72 -5.02 4.54
CA VAL A 122 -17.70 -5.17 5.63
C VAL A 122 -17.25 -6.22 6.65
N LEU A 123 -16.77 -7.37 6.19
CA LEU A 123 -16.45 -8.48 7.09
C LEU A 123 -15.19 -8.18 7.93
N PRO A 124 -14.03 -7.79 7.36
CA PRO A 124 -12.84 -7.44 8.12
C PRO A 124 -13.05 -6.22 9.03
N PHE A 125 -13.84 -5.22 8.59
CA PHE A 125 -14.19 -4.09 9.44
C PHE A 125 -14.94 -4.54 10.69
N ALA A 126 -16.02 -5.31 10.51
CA ALA A 126 -16.83 -5.80 11.62
C ALA A 126 -16.01 -6.69 12.57
N MET A 127 -15.13 -7.54 12.02
CA MET A 127 -14.25 -8.38 12.81
C MET A 127 -13.21 -7.57 13.60
N GLY A 128 -12.53 -6.61 12.97
CA GLY A 128 -11.56 -5.74 13.64
C GLY A 128 -12.21 -4.87 14.71
N PHE A 129 -13.36 -4.28 14.39
CA PHE A 129 -14.17 -3.53 15.33
C PHE A 129 -14.59 -4.38 16.54
N GLY A 130 -15.21 -5.53 16.26
CA GLY A 130 -15.69 -6.45 17.30
C GLY A 130 -14.57 -7.00 18.18
N ALA A 131 -13.44 -7.41 17.58
CA ALA A 131 -12.28 -7.89 18.32
C ALA A 131 -11.72 -6.81 19.27
N THR A 132 -11.66 -5.56 18.82
CA THR A 132 -11.16 -4.44 19.63
C THR A 132 -12.05 -4.17 20.85
N ILE A 133 -13.38 -4.24 20.67
CA ILE A 133 -14.35 -4.15 21.77
C ILE A 133 -14.21 -5.35 22.73
N MET A 134 -14.14 -6.56 22.20
CA MET A 134 -14.06 -7.80 23.00
C MET A 134 -12.77 -7.88 23.85
N LEU A 135 -11.66 -7.35 23.33
CA LEU A 135 -10.39 -7.28 24.04
C LEU A 135 -10.32 -6.12 25.05
N GLY A 136 -11.36 -5.29 25.14
CA GLY A 136 -11.44 -4.18 26.10
C GLY A 136 -10.65 -2.94 25.69
N PHE A 137 -10.22 -2.83 24.43
CA PHE A 137 -9.51 -1.65 23.91
C PHE A 137 -10.45 -0.53 23.43
N ALA A 138 -11.76 -0.78 23.40
CA ALA A 138 -12.81 0.16 23.04
C ALA A 138 -14.13 -0.20 23.75
N SER A 139 -15.07 0.74 23.83
CA SER A 139 -16.42 0.49 24.37
C SER A 139 -17.52 1.09 23.49
N LEU A 140 -18.75 0.61 23.65
CA LEU A 140 -19.94 1.09 22.94
C LEU A 140 -20.67 2.23 23.69
N GLU A 141 -20.05 2.77 24.75
CA GLU A 141 -20.69 3.76 25.63
C GLU A 141 -20.74 5.16 25.02
N SER A 142 -19.79 5.48 24.15
CA SER A 142 -19.74 6.75 23.42
C SER A 142 -18.99 6.59 22.10
N ILE A 143 -19.21 7.51 21.17
CA ILE A 143 -18.50 7.53 19.87
C ILE A 143 -16.98 7.64 20.09
N GLN A 144 -16.54 8.48 21.04
CA GLN A 144 -15.13 8.62 21.39
C GLN A 144 -14.55 7.30 21.92
N ALA A 145 -15.30 6.53 22.71
CA ALA A 145 -14.85 5.24 23.19
C ALA A 145 -14.83 4.15 22.11
N MET A 146 -15.58 4.34 21.01
CA MET A 146 -15.58 3.46 19.84
C MET A 146 -14.42 3.76 18.86
N LEU A 147 -13.78 4.94 18.95
CA LEU A 147 -12.75 5.36 18.00
C LEU A 147 -11.63 4.32 17.78
N PRO A 148 -11.03 3.70 18.82
CA PRO A 148 -10.01 2.68 18.59
C PRO A 148 -10.53 1.49 17.77
N ALA A 149 -11.77 1.05 18.04
CA ALA A 149 -12.39 -0.04 17.29
C ALA A 149 -12.73 0.37 15.84
N LEU A 150 -13.14 1.62 15.61
CA LEU A 150 -13.36 2.16 14.27
C LEU A 150 -12.04 2.20 13.48
N PHE A 151 -10.96 2.72 14.07
CA PHE A 151 -9.64 2.75 13.45
C PHE A 151 -9.11 1.36 13.13
N VAL A 152 -9.18 0.42 14.08
CA VAL A 152 -8.76 -0.97 13.85
C VAL A 152 -9.62 -1.62 12.76
N GLY A 153 -10.94 -1.43 12.80
CA GLY A 153 -11.83 -1.88 11.75
C GLY A 153 -11.39 -1.38 10.37
N SER A 154 -11.11 -0.09 10.23
CA SER A 154 -10.64 0.50 8.96
C SER A 154 -9.31 -0.04 8.48
N ILE A 155 -8.32 -0.15 9.37
CA ILE A 155 -6.99 -0.65 9.01
C ILE A 155 -7.10 -2.11 8.51
N MET A 156 -8.05 -2.90 9.03
CA MET A 156 -8.32 -4.26 8.56
C MET A 156 -9.02 -4.34 7.20
N THR A 157 -9.58 -3.24 6.68
CA THR A 157 -10.22 -3.20 5.34
C THR A 157 -9.29 -2.82 4.21
N ALA A 158 -8.20 -2.10 4.48
CA ALA A 158 -7.34 -1.58 3.43
C ALA A 158 -6.48 -2.70 2.81
N THR A 159 -6.70 -2.98 1.53
CA THR A 159 -5.98 -4.02 0.77
C THR A 159 -4.78 -3.42 0.01
N SER A 160 -3.62 -4.09 0.01
CA SER A 160 -2.46 -3.67 -0.81
C SER A 160 -2.55 -4.24 -2.23
N VAL A 161 -2.89 -3.40 -3.20
CA VAL A 161 -2.95 -3.76 -4.62
C VAL A 161 -1.56 -4.13 -5.16
N GLY A 162 -0.51 -3.39 -4.77
CA GLY A 162 0.81 -3.47 -5.39
C GLY A 162 1.49 -4.83 -5.21
N ILE A 163 1.47 -5.37 -3.98
CA ILE A 163 2.05 -6.69 -3.72
C ILE A 163 1.20 -7.79 -4.38
N THR A 164 -0.12 -7.68 -4.31
CA THR A 164 -1.02 -8.66 -4.92
C THR A 164 -0.85 -8.72 -6.43
N ALA A 165 -0.81 -7.56 -7.09
CA ALA A 165 -0.54 -7.44 -8.52
C ALA A 165 0.82 -8.03 -8.89
N ARG A 166 1.87 -7.71 -8.12
CA ARG A 166 3.21 -8.25 -8.34
C ARG A 166 3.26 -9.77 -8.21
N VAL A 167 2.64 -10.34 -7.17
CA VAL A 167 2.55 -11.79 -6.98
C VAL A 167 1.82 -12.45 -8.14
N LEU A 168 0.70 -11.87 -8.59
CA LEU A 168 -0.07 -12.40 -9.73
C LEU A 168 0.70 -12.30 -11.05
N ALA A 169 1.45 -11.22 -11.27
CA ALA A 169 2.33 -11.06 -12.42
C ALA A 169 3.48 -12.09 -12.40
N ASP A 170 4.15 -12.27 -11.25
CA ASP A 170 5.23 -13.24 -11.06
C ASP A 170 4.79 -14.67 -11.43
N ILE A 171 3.55 -15.05 -11.08
CA ILE A 171 2.99 -16.38 -11.41
C ILE A 171 2.22 -16.41 -12.75
N ARG A 172 2.23 -15.31 -13.52
CA ARG A 172 1.56 -15.16 -14.83
C ARG A 172 0.05 -15.40 -14.79
N ARG A 173 -0.61 -14.90 -13.74
CA ARG A 173 -2.06 -15.00 -13.52
C ARG A 173 -2.76 -13.65 -13.42
N LEU A 174 -2.10 -12.55 -13.79
CA LEU A 174 -2.67 -11.21 -13.73
C LEU A 174 -3.97 -11.09 -14.55
N ASP A 175 -3.96 -11.59 -15.80
CA ASP A 175 -5.12 -11.59 -16.72
C ASP A 175 -6.10 -12.77 -16.51
N SER A 176 -5.94 -13.55 -15.45
CA SER A 176 -6.94 -14.58 -15.13
C SER A 176 -8.23 -13.95 -14.62
N PRO A 177 -9.40 -14.60 -14.77
CA PRO A 177 -10.66 -14.10 -14.18
C PRO A 177 -10.52 -13.75 -12.69
N GLU A 178 -9.80 -14.58 -11.94
CA GLU A 178 -9.50 -14.37 -10.52
C GLU A 178 -8.59 -13.17 -10.32
N GLY A 179 -7.50 -13.06 -11.08
CA GLY A 179 -6.55 -11.94 -11.01
C GLY A 179 -7.21 -10.60 -11.33
N VAL A 180 -7.97 -10.54 -12.43
CA VAL A 180 -8.72 -9.34 -12.84
C VAL A 180 -9.79 -8.98 -11.80
N THR A 181 -10.49 -9.97 -11.22
CA THR A 181 -11.48 -9.72 -10.17
C THR A 181 -10.82 -9.15 -8.92
N VAL A 182 -9.65 -9.66 -8.52
CA VAL A 182 -8.88 -9.16 -7.38
C VAL A 182 -8.39 -7.74 -7.64
N LEU A 183 -7.79 -7.46 -8.80
CA LEU A 183 -7.31 -6.11 -9.16
C LEU A 183 -8.45 -5.09 -9.22
N ALA A 184 -9.57 -5.45 -9.87
CA ALA A 184 -10.75 -4.59 -9.93
C ALA A 184 -11.37 -4.36 -8.55
N GLY A 185 -11.36 -5.37 -7.67
CA GLY A 185 -11.85 -5.26 -6.30
C GLY A 185 -10.99 -4.30 -5.50
N ALA A 186 -9.67 -4.40 -5.65
CA ALA A 186 -8.70 -3.56 -4.95
C ALA A 186 -8.86 -2.06 -5.28
N VAL A 187 -9.23 -1.72 -6.52
CA VAL A 187 -9.56 -0.33 -6.91
C VAL A 187 -10.81 0.19 -6.18
N ILE A 188 -11.82 -0.66 -6.03
CA ILE A 188 -13.06 -0.31 -5.30
C ILE A 188 -12.74 -0.17 -3.81
N ASP A 189 -11.93 -1.08 -3.26
CA ASP A 189 -11.45 -1.03 -1.88
C ASP A 189 -10.71 0.28 -1.57
N ASP A 190 -9.86 0.79 -2.47
CA ASP A 190 -9.15 2.06 -2.27
C ASP A 190 -10.11 3.26 -2.13
N VAL A 191 -11.17 3.29 -2.95
CA VAL A 191 -12.20 4.34 -2.86
C VAL A 191 -12.94 4.22 -1.52
N LEU A 192 -13.39 3.00 -1.19
CA LEU A 192 -14.11 2.74 0.06
C LEU A 192 -13.25 3.04 1.30
N GLY A 193 -11.97 2.66 1.27
CA GLY A 193 -11.00 2.86 2.34
C GLY A 193 -10.77 4.34 2.64
N ILE A 194 -10.58 5.17 1.62
CA ILE A 194 -10.45 6.64 1.80
C ILE A 194 -11.73 7.24 2.39
N ILE A 195 -12.91 6.80 1.96
CA ILE A 195 -14.19 7.28 2.51
C ILE A 195 -14.31 6.90 3.98
N ILE A 196 -14.07 5.64 4.31
CA ILE A 196 -14.11 5.12 5.68
C ILE A 196 -13.13 5.89 6.56
N LEU A 197 -11.89 6.06 6.10
CA LEU A 197 -10.87 6.80 6.84
C LEU A 197 -11.26 8.27 7.04
N ALA A 198 -11.77 8.95 6.00
CA ALA A 198 -12.20 10.34 6.10
C ALA A 198 -13.36 10.52 7.10
N VAL A 199 -14.31 9.58 7.13
CA VAL A 199 -15.39 9.59 8.13
C VAL A 199 -14.82 9.46 9.54
N ILE A 200 -13.91 8.51 9.76
CA ILE A 200 -13.39 8.22 11.11
C ILE A 200 -12.47 9.32 11.61
N VAL A 201 -11.64 9.89 10.73
CA VAL A 201 -10.82 11.07 11.05
C VAL A 201 -11.71 12.26 11.40
N GLY A 202 -12.76 12.54 10.61
CA GLY A 202 -13.70 13.62 10.92
C GLY A 202 -14.41 13.43 12.27
N ILE A 203 -14.80 12.20 12.60
CA ILE A 203 -15.36 11.87 13.93
C ILE A 203 -14.30 12.10 15.03
N ALA A 204 -13.05 11.72 14.79
CA ALA A 204 -11.97 11.84 15.76
C ALA A 204 -11.58 13.30 16.06
N GLU A 205 -11.65 14.17 15.05
CA GLU A 205 -11.37 15.60 15.17
C GLU A 205 -12.55 16.38 15.82
N GLY A 206 -13.70 15.73 16.01
CA GLY A 206 -14.90 16.35 16.58
C GLY A 206 -15.67 17.21 15.59
N ASP A 207 -15.37 17.08 14.29
CA ASP A 207 -16.10 17.74 13.24
C ASP A 207 -17.49 17.10 13.07
N GLU A 208 -18.51 17.92 12.76
CA GLU A 208 -19.80 17.38 12.30
C GLU A 208 -19.59 16.70 10.95
N VAL A 209 -19.47 15.37 10.96
CA VAL A 209 -19.47 14.56 9.75
C VAL A 209 -20.88 14.58 9.16
N THR A 210 -21.14 15.57 8.31
CA THR A 210 -22.38 15.68 7.56
C THR A 210 -22.39 14.74 6.37
N ALA A 211 -23.57 14.27 5.95
CA ALA A 211 -23.71 13.51 4.70
C ALA A 211 -23.13 14.27 3.48
N GLY A 212 -23.10 15.60 3.54
CA GLY A 212 -22.49 16.46 2.53
C GLY A 212 -20.97 16.34 2.45
N SER A 213 -20.25 16.29 3.59
CA SER A 213 -18.79 16.15 3.59
C SER A 213 -18.36 14.77 3.09
N ILE A 214 -19.05 13.71 3.52
CA ILE A 214 -18.85 12.34 3.00
C ILE A 214 -19.10 12.30 1.49
N GLY A 215 -20.23 12.86 1.04
CA GLY A 215 -20.57 12.91 -0.38
C GLY A 215 -19.54 13.67 -1.20
N PHE A 216 -18.93 14.72 -0.65
CA PHE A 216 -17.88 15.48 -1.32
C PHE A 216 -16.56 14.72 -1.44
N VAL A 217 -16.15 13.99 -0.40
CA VAL A 217 -14.98 13.09 -0.44
C VAL A 217 -15.20 11.98 -1.46
N PHE A 218 -16.39 11.35 -1.43
CA PHE A 218 -16.78 10.34 -2.41
C PHE A 218 -16.70 10.88 -3.84
N LEU A 219 -17.28 12.05 -4.09
CA LEU A 219 -17.29 12.68 -5.41
C LEU A 219 -15.87 13.03 -5.89
N LYS A 220 -15.00 13.49 -4.99
CA LYS A 220 -13.58 13.74 -5.33
C LYS A 220 -12.86 12.45 -5.69
N ALA A 221 -12.98 11.40 -4.88
CA ALA A 221 -12.30 10.12 -5.12
C ALA A 221 -12.78 9.48 -6.43
N VAL A 222 -14.09 9.30 -6.59
CA VAL A 222 -14.70 8.70 -7.78
C VAL A 222 -14.51 9.60 -9.01
N GLY A 223 -14.69 10.90 -8.86
CA GLY A 223 -14.52 11.87 -9.95
C GLY A 223 -13.09 11.93 -10.46
N PHE A 224 -12.10 11.93 -9.56
CA PHE A 224 -10.68 11.85 -9.93
C PHE A 224 -10.36 10.54 -10.66
N TRP A 225 -10.83 9.41 -10.13
CA TRP A 225 -10.61 8.10 -10.74
C TRP A 225 -11.26 7.97 -12.13
N LEU A 226 -12.54 8.32 -12.26
CA LEU A 226 -13.24 8.34 -13.55
C LEU A 226 -12.58 9.30 -14.53
N GLY A 227 -12.17 10.47 -14.07
CA GLY A 227 -11.45 11.45 -14.87
C GLY A 227 -10.17 10.88 -15.47
N LEU A 228 -9.32 10.27 -14.63
CA LEU A 228 -8.10 9.61 -15.08
C LEU A 228 -8.37 8.44 -16.03
N MET A 229 -9.38 7.62 -15.76
CA MET A 229 -9.74 6.51 -16.63
C MET A 229 -10.20 7.00 -18.01
N ILE A 230 -11.03 8.05 -18.07
CA ILE A 230 -11.50 8.63 -19.33
C ILE A 230 -10.32 9.22 -20.10
N ILE A 231 -9.51 10.07 -19.46
CA ILE A 231 -8.33 10.70 -20.07
C ILE A 231 -7.37 9.61 -20.57
N GLY A 232 -7.03 8.64 -19.73
CA GLY A 232 -6.18 7.52 -20.10
C GLY A 232 -6.72 6.72 -21.28
N SER A 233 -8.03 6.46 -21.32
CA SER A 233 -8.67 5.75 -22.43
C SER A 233 -8.60 6.54 -23.75
N LEU A 234 -8.79 7.87 -23.70
CA LEU A 234 -8.70 8.74 -24.86
C LEU A 234 -7.27 8.82 -25.39
N VAL A 235 -6.30 9.00 -24.48
CA VAL A 235 -4.87 9.13 -24.81
C VAL A 235 -4.27 7.79 -25.29
N SER A 236 -4.73 6.65 -24.75
CA SER A 236 -4.25 5.32 -25.15
C SER A 236 -4.38 5.06 -26.65
N GLY A 237 -5.45 5.55 -27.28
CA GLY A 237 -5.68 5.41 -28.73
C GLY A 237 -4.70 6.22 -29.58
N TYR A 238 -4.10 7.28 -29.03
CA TYR A 238 -3.06 8.07 -29.69
C TYR A 238 -1.68 7.46 -29.47
N ILE A 239 -1.39 6.97 -28.26
CA ILE A 239 -0.09 6.36 -27.93
C ILE A 239 0.10 5.01 -28.63
N SER A 240 -0.93 4.16 -28.64
CA SER A 240 -0.85 2.82 -29.26
C SER A 240 -0.72 2.83 -30.80
N ARG A 241 -0.90 4.00 -31.43
CA ARG A 241 -0.75 4.19 -32.88
C ARG A 241 0.61 4.79 -33.27
N ALA A 242 1.41 5.24 -32.29
CA ALA A 242 2.76 5.75 -32.49
C ALA A 242 3.79 4.63 -32.31
#